data_AF-A0A972TUA6-F1
#
_entry.id   AF-A0A972TUA6-F1
#
_cell.length_a   1.000
_cell.length_b   1.000
_cell.length_c   1.000
_cell.angle_alpha   90.00
_cell.angle_beta   90.00
_cell.angle_gamma   90.00
#
_symmetry.space_group_name_H-M   'P 1'
#
loop_
_entity.id
_entity.type
_entity.pdbx_description
1 polymer ?
#
loop_
_entity_poly.entity_id
_entity_poly.type
_entity_poly.pdbx_seq_one_letter_code
_entity_poly.pdbx_strand_id
1 'polypeptide(L)'
;MRRKKSEVVDPSIKSLKHISLPPDQFLRLKKMEEEKQLYNVIEEIINSYEQKVNIVASLISKVVGKINNVHQEQMILADRLKDILAKNRNLRRKDFEDMMADIRIHQIQREKKIAHLLEIFCTEEKESVEQLRKILSSKDSSALNSFNILKKKMLNRPKERERMLSRMLKNFHREQEDLVAVLRKLIEKGPDVRIKDFKAMIKAFQIEHQDEVRGIDEILEEFERVKDEICSKWQRVMATVSKGDYNVPLSEP
;
A
#
# COMPACT_ATOMS: atom_id res chain seq x y z
N MET A 1 6.20 35.72 -49.26
CA MET A 1 5.51 35.04 -50.37
C MET A 1 4.73 33.83 -49.83
N ARG A 2 3.40 33.92 -49.76
CA ARG A 2 2.51 32.84 -49.27
C ARG A 2 2.14 31.92 -50.44
N ARG A 3 2.60 30.66 -50.41
CA ARG A 3 2.13 29.62 -51.35
C ARG A 3 0.80 29.05 -50.83
N LYS A 4 -0.29 29.36 -51.52
CA LYS A 4 -1.59 28.69 -51.36
C LYS A 4 -1.44 27.26 -51.87
N LYS A 5 -1.50 26.25 -51.00
CA LYS A 5 -1.66 24.85 -51.40
C LYS A 5 -3.12 24.65 -51.82
N SER A 6 -3.33 24.37 -53.09
CA SER A 6 -4.61 23.94 -53.64
C SER A 6 -4.87 22.50 -53.21
N GLU A 7 -5.89 22.31 -52.38
CA GLU A 7 -6.43 21.01 -51.99
C GLU A 7 -7.10 20.38 -53.21
N VAL A 8 -6.46 19.35 -53.78
CA VAL A 8 -7.05 18.52 -54.84
C VAL A 8 -8.02 17.57 -54.16
N VAL A 9 -9.29 17.96 -54.10
CA VAL A 9 -10.38 17.11 -53.62
C VAL A 9 -10.63 16.03 -54.67
N ASP A 10 -10.30 14.79 -54.34
CA ASP A 10 -10.51 13.61 -55.18
C ASP A 10 -12.01 13.46 -55.53
N PRO A 11 -12.39 13.51 -56.83
CA PRO A 11 -13.78 13.43 -57.26
C PRO A 11 -14.44 12.06 -57.03
N SER A 12 -13.68 11.03 -56.61
CA SER A 12 -14.21 9.67 -56.38
C SER A 12 -15.15 9.54 -55.17
N ILE A 13 -15.26 10.55 -54.30
CA ILE A 13 -16.10 10.50 -53.09
C ILE A 13 -17.58 10.82 -53.37
N LYS A 14 -17.93 11.38 -54.54
CA LYS A 14 -19.31 11.85 -54.82
C LYS A 14 -20.33 10.76 -55.20
N SER A 15 -19.91 9.50 -55.41
CA SER A 15 -20.79 8.42 -55.89
C SER A 15 -21.28 7.43 -54.83
N LEU A 16 -21.01 7.64 -53.54
CA LEU A 16 -21.46 6.75 -52.44
C LEU A 16 -22.75 7.23 -51.74
N LYS A 17 -23.66 7.88 -52.46
CA LYS A 17 -24.99 8.22 -51.93
C LYS A 17 -25.95 7.10 -52.29
N HIS A 18 -26.46 6.39 -51.27
CA HIS A 18 -27.49 5.33 -51.31
C HIS A 18 -27.01 3.86 -51.34
N ILE A 19 -25.99 3.50 -50.56
CA ILE A 19 -25.96 2.13 -50.03
C ILE A 19 -26.89 2.11 -48.81
N SER A 20 -28.15 1.73 -49.03
CA SER A 20 -29.13 1.52 -47.97
C SER A 20 -28.76 0.26 -47.19
N LEU A 21 -27.92 0.43 -46.16
CA LEU A 21 -27.62 -0.64 -45.21
C LEU A 21 -28.92 -1.08 -44.52
N PRO A 22 -29.20 -2.38 -44.42
CA PRO A 22 -30.40 -2.85 -43.76
C PRO A 22 -30.36 -2.47 -42.26
N PRO A 23 -31.53 -2.18 -41.64
CA PRO A 23 -31.60 -1.62 -40.28
C PRO A 23 -30.88 -2.43 -39.20
N ASP A 24 -30.74 -3.74 -39.39
CA ASP A 24 -30.04 -4.67 -38.52
C ASP A 24 -28.52 -4.45 -38.49
N GLN A 25 -27.91 -4.05 -39.60
CA GLN A 25 -26.48 -3.72 -39.67
C GLN A 25 -26.15 -2.40 -38.96
N PHE A 26 -27.06 -1.42 -39.03
CA PHE A 26 -26.88 -0.14 -38.34
C PHE A 26 -26.90 -0.30 -36.82
N LEU A 27 -27.80 -1.15 -36.31
CA LEU A 27 -27.89 -1.46 -34.88
C LEU A 27 -26.62 -2.19 -34.36
N ARG A 28 -26.07 -3.11 -35.16
CA ARG A 28 -24.81 -3.81 -34.81
C ARG A 28 -23.61 -2.86 -34.76
N LEU A 29 -23.48 -1.95 -35.72
CA LEU A 29 -22.40 -0.96 -35.75
C LEU A 29 -22.48 -0.01 -34.55
N LYS A 30 -23.68 0.47 -34.21
CA LYS A 30 -23.89 1.33 -33.04
C LYS A 30 -23.49 0.61 -31.75
N LYS A 31 -23.90 -0.66 -31.57
CA LYS A 31 -23.55 -1.47 -30.41
C LYS A 31 -22.04 -1.69 -30.29
N MET A 32 -21.35 -1.97 -31.39
CA MET A 32 -19.89 -2.12 -31.40
C MET A 32 -19.16 -0.83 -30.99
N GLU A 33 -19.64 0.33 -31.45
CA GLU A 33 -19.04 1.61 -31.10
C GLU A 33 -19.24 1.94 -29.60
N GLU A 34 -20.43 1.67 -29.06
CA GLU A 34 -20.72 1.80 -27.63
C GLU A 34 -19.83 0.87 -26.78
N GLU A 35 -19.65 -0.38 -27.20
CA GLU A 35 -18.74 -1.34 -26.54
C GLU A 35 -17.30 -0.82 -26.55
N LYS A 36 -16.82 -0.32 -27.70
CA LYS A 36 -15.46 0.23 -27.83
C LYS A 36 -15.23 1.43 -26.91
N GLN A 37 -16.20 2.35 -26.83
CA GLN A 37 -16.11 3.49 -25.92
C GLN A 37 -16.05 3.04 -24.45
N LEU A 38 -16.85 2.03 -24.09
CA LEU A 38 -16.81 1.45 -22.74
C LEU A 38 -15.44 0.82 -22.43
N TYR A 39 -14.84 0.09 -23.37
CA TYR A 39 -13.50 -0.48 -23.20
C TYR A 39 -12.43 0.60 -22.95
N ASN A 40 -12.45 1.69 -23.73
CA ASN A 40 -11.52 2.80 -23.54
C ASN A 40 -11.65 3.41 -22.14
N VAL A 41 -12.88 3.63 -21.66
CA VAL A 41 -13.13 4.16 -20.31
C VAL A 41 -12.62 3.21 -19.23
N ILE A 42 -12.84 1.90 -19.38
CA ILE A 42 -12.35 0.92 -18.41
C ILE A 42 -10.81 0.88 -18.42
N GLU A 43 -10.18 0.95 -19.59
CA GLU A 43 -8.72 1.01 -19.72
C GLU A 43 -8.12 2.24 -19.03
N GLU A 44 -8.72 3.42 -19.21
CA GLU A 44 -8.34 4.65 -18.51
C GLU A 44 -8.46 4.51 -16.99
N ILE A 45 -9.53 3.88 -16.49
CA ILE A 45 -9.73 3.61 -15.06
C ILE A 45 -8.62 2.70 -14.51
N ILE A 46 -8.27 1.64 -15.23
CA ILE A 46 -7.20 0.71 -14.81
C ILE A 46 -5.85 1.43 -14.82
N ASN A 47 -5.54 2.19 -15.88
CA ASN A 47 -4.32 3.00 -15.95
C ASN A 47 -4.22 3.96 -14.75
N SER A 48 -5.31 4.64 -14.41
CA SER A 48 -5.37 5.54 -13.26
C SER A 48 -5.13 4.80 -11.94
N TYR A 49 -5.73 3.61 -11.77
CA TYR A 49 -5.53 2.79 -10.58
C TYR A 49 -4.09 2.29 -10.46
N GLU A 50 -3.50 1.80 -11.56
CA GLU A 50 -2.11 1.35 -11.62
C GLU A 50 -1.13 2.50 -11.26
N GLN A 51 -1.38 3.70 -11.79
CA GLN A 51 -0.63 4.89 -11.40
C GLN A 51 -0.74 5.17 -9.89
N LYS A 52 -1.95 5.08 -9.32
CA LYS A 52 -2.16 5.22 -7.87
C LYS A 52 -1.33 4.20 -7.09
N VAL A 53 -1.38 2.91 -7.47
CA VAL A 53 -0.61 1.84 -6.81
C VAL A 53 0.88 2.14 -6.86
N ASN A 54 1.40 2.57 -8.01
CA ASN A 54 2.81 2.93 -8.18
C ASN A 54 3.22 4.15 -7.33
N ILE A 55 2.37 5.17 -7.24
CA ILE A 55 2.60 6.34 -6.37
C ILE A 55 2.64 5.91 -4.91
N VAL A 56 1.68 5.10 -4.46
CA VAL A 56 1.63 4.60 -3.08
C VAL A 56 2.87 3.76 -2.75
N ALA A 57 3.26 2.85 -3.64
CA ALA A 57 4.48 2.05 -3.48
C ALA A 57 5.74 2.95 -3.37
N SER A 58 5.87 3.98 -4.22
CA SER A 58 6.98 4.94 -4.16
C SER A 58 7.01 5.72 -2.85
N LEU A 59 5.84 6.16 -2.36
CA LEU A 59 5.73 6.85 -1.07
C LEU A 59 6.12 5.94 0.10
N ILE A 60 5.67 4.69 0.08
CA ILE A 60 6.06 3.67 1.06
C ILE A 60 7.59 3.52 1.08
N SER A 61 8.24 3.36 -0.08
CA SER A 61 9.70 3.25 -0.16
C SER A 61 10.40 4.49 0.41
N LYS A 62 9.88 5.70 0.17
CA LYS A 62 10.41 6.94 0.77
C LYS A 62 10.28 6.96 2.29
N VAL A 63 9.16 6.50 2.84
CA VAL A 63 8.94 6.42 4.30
C VAL A 63 9.91 5.41 4.93
N VAL A 64 10.07 4.23 4.33
CA VAL A 64 11.07 3.24 4.78
C VAL A 64 12.48 3.83 4.76
N GLY A 65 12.83 4.56 3.69
CA GLY A 65 14.12 5.27 3.63
C GLY A 65 14.30 6.28 4.77
N LYS A 66 13.27 7.06 5.12
CA LYS A 66 13.32 8.00 6.25
C LYS A 66 13.48 7.28 7.60
N ILE A 67 12.75 6.19 7.81
CA ILE A 67 12.87 5.35 9.01
C ILE A 67 14.32 4.85 9.17
N ASN A 68 14.94 4.37 8.08
CA ASN A 68 16.32 3.91 8.10
C ASN A 68 17.31 5.01 8.48
N ASN A 69 17.09 6.25 8.02
CA ASN A 69 17.93 7.38 8.40
C ASN A 69 17.80 7.68 9.90
N VAL A 70 16.59 7.65 10.45
CA VAL A 70 16.37 7.84 11.90
C VAL A 70 17.02 6.72 12.70
N HIS A 71 16.94 5.47 12.22
CA HIS A 71 17.61 4.34 12.85
C HIS A 71 19.14 4.52 12.89
N GLN A 72 19.75 4.95 11.78
CA GLN A 72 21.18 5.26 11.75
C GLN A 72 21.55 6.37 12.74
N GLU A 73 20.72 7.41 12.83
CA GLU A 73 20.92 8.48 13.81
C GLU A 73 20.86 7.94 15.24
N GLN A 74 19.88 7.09 15.57
CA GLN A 74 19.79 6.46 16.88
C GLN A 74 21.05 5.64 17.22
N MET A 75 21.60 4.90 16.26
CA MET A 75 22.84 4.16 16.47
C MET A 75 24.00 5.08 16.82
N ILE A 76 24.16 6.19 16.09
CA ILE A 76 25.20 7.19 16.34
C ILE A 76 25.03 7.82 17.73
N LEU A 77 23.81 8.22 18.08
CA LEU A 77 23.52 8.82 19.40
C LEU A 77 23.73 7.81 20.53
N ALA A 78 23.30 6.56 20.36
CA ALA A 78 23.50 5.51 21.35
C ALA A 78 24.99 5.23 21.58
N ASP A 79 25.80 5.16 20.52
CA ASP A 79 27.25 4.98 20.64
C ASP A 79 27.92 6.18 21.32
N ARG A 80 27.49 7.41 21.00
CA ARG A 80 27.98 8.60 21.70
C ARG A 80 27.63 8.60 23.18
N LEU A 81 26.40 8.22 23.54
CA LEU A 81 25.95 8.12 24.93
C LEU A 81 26.72 7.03 25.69
N LYS A 82 26.98 5.89 25.04
CA LYS A 82 27.82 4.81 25.57
C LYS A 82 29.20 5.31 25.95
N ASP A 83 29.84 6.09 25.07
CA ASP A 83 31.17 6.65 25.31
C ASP A 83 31.19 7.65 26.47
N ILE A 84 30.16 8.51 26.58
CA ILE A 84 30.02 9.45 27.70
C ILE A 84 29.90 8.68 29.02
N LEU A 85 29.01 7.70 29.08
CA LEU A 85 28.78 6.90 30.29
C LEU A 85 30.02 6.08 30.70
N ALA A 86 30.75 5.54 29.73
CA ALA A 86 31.99 4.81 29.97
C ALA A 86 33.10 5.72 30.52
N LYS A 87 33.28 6.92 29.94
CA LYS A 87 34.29 7.90 30.40
C LYS A 87 34.06 8.33 31.85
N ASN A 88 32.80 8.51 32.25
CA ASN A 88 32.44 8.94 33.60
C ASN A 88 32.41 7.79 34.62
N ARG A 89 32.73 6.55 34.21
CA ARG A 89 32.63 5.32 35.04
C ARG A 89 31.23 5.12 35.65
N ASN A 90 30.20 5.73 35.06
CA ASN A 90 28.83 5.74 35.58
C ASN A 90 28.02 4.50 35.17
N LEU A 91 28.47 3.76 34.15
CA LEU A 91 27.81 2.55 33.66
C LEU A 91 28.84 1.58 33.07
N ARG A 92 28.74 0.30 33.41
CA ARG A 92 29.54 -0.72 32.71
C ARG A 92 29.03 -0.80 31.28
N ARG A 93 29.95 -0.83 30.32
CA ARG A 93 29.63 -0.95 28.89
C ARG A 93 28.65 -2.10 28.60
N LYS A 94 28.84 -3.24 29.25
CA LYS A 94 27.94 -4.39 29.14
C LYS A 94 26.50 -4.08 29.56
N ASP A 95 26.30 -3.40 30.69
CA ASP A 95 24.95 -3.05 31.16
C ASP A 95 24.24 -2.11 30.17
N PHE A 96 24.99 -1.19 29.53
CA PHE A 96 24.45 -0.33 28.47
C PHE A 96 24.04 -1.14 27.24
N GLU A 97 24.92 -2.02 26.78
CA GLU A 97 24.69 -2.87 25.61
C GLU A 97 23.48 -3.79 25.83
N ASP A 98 23.35 -4.40 27.00
CA ASP A 98 22.21 -5.25 27.37
C ASP A 98 20.89 -4.44 27.35
N MET A 99 20.86 -3.24 27.94
CA MET A 99 19.66 -2.38 27.93
C MET A 99 19.27 -1.88 26.53
N MET A 100 20.26 -1.55 25.69
CA MET A 100 20.00 -1.13 24.30
C MET A 100 19.61 -2.31 23.42
N ALA A 101 20.08 -3.53 23.73
CA ALA A 101 19.74 -4.72 22.96
C ALA A 101 18.23 -4.99 23.00
N ASP A 102 17.59 -4.86 24.17
CA ASP A 102 16.14 -5.06 24.30
C ASP A 102 15.34 -4.10 23.41
N ILE A 103 15.69 -2.80 23.43
CA ILE A 103 15.05 -1.80 22.55
C ILE A 103 15.27 -2.14 21.08
N ARG A 104 16.51 -2.50 20.70
CA ARG A 104 16.83 -2.85 19.31
C ARG A 104 16.07 -4.08 18.84
N ILE A 105 15.98 -5.12 19.67
CA ILE A 105 15.23 -6.33 19.34
C ILE A 105 13.75 -5.97 19.07
N HIS A 106 13.15 -5.17 19.94
CA HIS A 106 11.78 -4.70 19.78
C HIS A 106 11.59 -3.92 18.47
N GLN A 107 12.46 -2.94 18.20
CA GLN A 107 12.41 -2.13 16.99
C GLN A 107 12.56 -2.99 15.72
N ILE A 108 13.53 -3.91 15.69
CA ILE A 108 13.77 -4.80 14.54
C ILE A 108 12.55 -5.70 14.29
N GLN A 109 11.94 -6.25 15.34
CA GLN A 109 10.75 -7.07 15.19
C GLN A 109 9.58 -6.26 14.61
N ARG A 110 9.36 -5.05 15.12
CA ARG A 110 8.31 -4.15 14.63
C ARG A 110 8.56 -3.68 13.20
N GLU A 111 9.80 -3.35 12.86
CA GLU A 111 10.23 -2.99 11.51
C GLU A 111 9.96 -4.14 10.53
N LYS A 112 10.36 -5.37 10.88
CA LYS A 112 10.09 -6.57 10.07
C LYS A 112 8.59 -6.79 9.85
N LYS A 113 7.78 -6.65 10.90
CA LYS A 113 6.31 -6.74 10.81
C LYS A 113 5.77 -5.69 9.82
N ILE A 114 6.16 -4.43 9.97
CA ILE A 114 5.73 -3.33 9.09
C ILE A 114 6.16 -3.58 7.65
N ALA A 115 7.43 -3.94 7.43
CA ALA A 115 7.98 -4.21 6.10
C ALA A 115 7.20 -5.33 5.39
N HIS A 116 6.92 -6.43 6.10
CA HIS A 116 6.16 -7.55 5.56
C HIS A 116 4.73 -7.15 5.15
N LEU A 117 4.04 -6.35 5.96
CA LEU A 117 2.69 -5.88 5.63
C LEU A 117 2.66 -4.94 4.43
N LEU A 118 3.66 -4.09 4.31
CA LEU A 118 3.82 -3.21 3.15
C LEU A 118 4.07 -4.01 1.88
N GLU A 119 4.87 -5.08 1.97
CA GLU A 119 5.12 -6.01 0.88
C GLU A 119 3.84 -6.74 0.46
N ILE A 120 3.09 -7.31 1.42
CA ILE A 120 1.79 -7.95 1.17
C ILE A 120 0.85 -6.97 0.48
N PHE A 121 0.69 -5.76 1.04
CA PHE A 121 -0.19 -4.74 0.49
C PHE A 121 0.19 -4.39 -0.96
N CYS A 122 1.47 -4.11 -1.23
CA CYS A 122 1.93 -3.78 -2.57
C CYS A 122 1.72 -4.94 -3.56
N THR A 123 1.90 -6.18 -3.11
CA THR A 123 1.72 -7.39 -3.94
C THR A 123 0.25 -7.55 -4.31
N GLU A 124 -0.65 -7.50 -3.34
CA GLU A 124 -2.09 -7.64 -3.58
C GLU A 124 -2.67 -6.53 -4.47
N GLU A 125 -2.16 -5.30 -4.32
CA GLU A 125 -2.58 -4.16 -5.16
C GLU A 125 -2.12 -4.35 -6.62
N LYS A 126 -0.91 -4.87 -6.84
CA LYS A 126 -0.41 -5.23 -8.18
C LYS A 126 -1.18 -6.41 -8.80
N GLU A 127 -1.43 -7.46 -8.02
CA GLU A 127 -2.25 -8.60 -8.47
C GLU A 127 -3.66 -8.16 -8.88
N SER A 128 -4.25 -7.20 -8.15
CA SER A 128 -5.56 -6.66 -8.48
C SER A 128 -5.55 -5.92 -9.83
N VAL A 129 -4.50 -5.16 -10.13
CA VAL A 129 -4.28 -4.54 -11.45
C VAL A 129 -4.16 -5.61 -12.53
N GLU A 130 -3.35 -6.64 -12.30
CA GLU A 130 -3.14 -7.73 -13.26
C GLU A 130 -4.45 -8.48 -13.57
N GLN A 131 -5.26 -8.76 -12.54
CA GLN A 131 -6.57 -9.37 -12.71
C GLN A 131 -7.52 -8.49 -13.54
N LEU A 132 -7.53 -7.17 -13.31
CA LEU A 132 -8.31 -6.23 -14.13
C LEU A 132 -7.86 -6.26 -15.60
N ARG A 133 -6.56 -6.27 -15.87
CA ARG A 133 -6.00 -6.38 -17.22
C ARG A 133 -6.39 -7.67 -17.90
N LYS A 134 -6.38 -8.78 -17.16
CA LYS A 134 -6.79 -10.10 -17.65
C LYS A 134 -8.28 -10.13 -18.00
N ILE A 135 -9.14 -9.57 -17.16
CA ILE A 135 -10.58 -9.45 -17.43
C ILE A 135 -10.82 -8.62 -18.69
N LEU A 136 -10.12 -7.49 -18.85
CA LEU A 136 -10.25 -6.68 -20.07
C LEU A 136 -9.77 -7.38 -21.34
N SER A 137 -8.72 -8.19 -21.21
CA SER A 137 -8.15 -8.93 -22.34
C SER A 137 -9.03 -10.13 -22.73
N SER A 138 -9.91 -10.60 -21.84
CA SER A 138 -10.90 -11.62 -22.16
C SER A 138 -12.01 -11.01 -23.02
N LYS A 139 -12.27 -11.60 -24.19
CA LYS A 139 -13.36 -11.19 -25.09
C LYS A 139 -14.73 -11.72 -24.65
N ASP A 140 -14.83 -12.24 -23.44
CA ASP A 140 -16.03 -12.89 -22.93
C ASP A 140 -17.04 -11.84 -22.44
N SER A 141 -18.31 -12.05 -22.78
CA SER A 141 -19.42 -11.21 -22.33
C SER A 141 -19.60 -11.22 -20.79
N SER A 142 -19.07 -12.23 -20.10
CA SER A 142 -19.04 -12.29 -18.63
C SER A 142 -18.02 -11.34 -18.00
N ALA A 143 -17.09 -10.77 -18.78
CA ALA A 143 -16.02 -9.89 -18.30
C ALA A 143 -16.57 -8.68 -17.52
N LEU A 144 -17.70 -8.12 -17.94
CA LEU A 144 -18.34 -6.99 -17.25
C LEU A 144 -18.83 -7.35 -15.83
N ASN A 145 -19.35 -8.56 -15.64
CA ASN A 145 -19.79 -8.99 -14.32
C ASN A 145 -18.58 -9.22 -13.40
N SER A 146 -17.54 -9.89 -13.91
CA SER A 146 -16.27 -10.07 -13.21
C SER A 146 -15.62 -8.74 -12.84
N PHE A 147 -15.64 -7.77 -13.76
CA PHE A 147 -15.16 -6.41 -13.51
C PHE A 147 -15.94 -5.72 -12.39
N ASN A 148 -17.27 -5.80 -12.38
CA ASN A 148 -18.10 -5.20 -11.33
C ASN A 148 -17.84 -5.81 -9.94
N ILE A 149 -17.64 -7.13 -9.88
CA ILE A 149 -17.27 -7.82 -8.63
C ILE A 149 -15.90 -7.34 -8.15
N LEU A 150 -14.91 -7.32 -9.04
CA LEU A 150 -13.55 -6.90 -8.71
C LEU A 150 -13.51 -5.42 -8.31
N LYS A 151 -14.23 -4.54 -9.02
CA LYS A 151 -14.40 -3.12 -8.68
C LYS A 151 -14.95 -2.92 -7.27
N LYS A 152 -16.02 -3.63 -6.88
CA LYS A 152 -16.57 -3.53 -5.52
C LYS A 152 -15.54 -3.92 -4.46
N LYS A 153 -14.78 -4.99 -4.70
CA LYS A 153 -13.68 -5.42 -3.82
C LYS A 153 -12.60 -4.34 -3.73
N MET A 154 -12.24 -3.73 -4.86
CA MET A 154 -11.18 -2.71 -4.93
C MET A 154 -11.60 -1.33 -4.41
N LEU A 155 -12.89 -1.02 -4.31
CA LEU A 155 -13.32 0.27 -3.76
C LEU A 155 -13.41 0.26 -2.23
N ASN A 156 -13.81 -0.86 -1.64
CA ASN A 156 -14.05 -0.95 -0.19
C ASN A 156 -12.80 -1.40 0.59
N ARG A 157 -11.94 -2.23 0.00
CA ARG A 157 -10.79 -2.85 0.69
C ARG A 157 -9.58 -1.92 0.91
N PRO A 158 -9.20 -1.02 -0.03
CA PRO A 158 -8.00 -0.22 0.14
C PRO A 158 -8.11 0.82 1.25
N LYS A 159 -9.29 1.42 1.48
CA LYS A 159 -9.42 2.55 2.43
C LYS A 159 -9.07 2.16 3.86
N GLU A 160 -9.53 1.02 4.35
CA GLU A 160 -9.27 0.62 5.73
C GLU A 160 -7.82 0.16 5.91
N ARG A 161 -7.28 -0.58 4.94
CA ARG A 161 -5.88 -1.00 4.93
C ARG A 161 -4.91 0.17 4.82
N GLU A 162 -5.21 1.15 3.96
CA GLU A 162 -4.42 2.37 3.83
C GLU A 162 -4.42 3.16 5.14
N ARG A 163 -5.57 3.29 5.82
CA ARG A 163 -5.66 3.93 7.14
C ARG A 163 -4.86 3.17 8.18
N MET A 164 -4.96 1.85 8.18
CA MET A 164 -4.24 0.97 9.08
C MET A 164 -2.73 1.12 8.92
N LEU A 165 -2.22 0.93 7.70
CA LEU A 165 -0.80 1.10 7.37
C LEU A 165 -0.31 2.51 7.69
N SER A 166 -1.13 3.54 7.40
CA SER A 166 -0.81 4.92 7.75
C SER A 166 -0.67 5.12 9.26
N ARG A 167 -1.59 4.56 10.07
CA ARG A 167 -1.50 4.60 11.54
C ARG A 167 -0.24 3.89 12.03
N MET A 168 0.02 2.67 11.55
CA MET A 168 1.19 1.90 11.95
C MET A 168 2.50 2.61 11.63
N LEU A 169 2.64 3.14 10.41
CA LEU A 169 3.82 3.88 9.98
C LEU A 169 4.02 5.17 10.79
N LYS A 170 2.94 5.90 11.09
CA LYS A 170 3.01 7.11 11.91
C LYS A 170 3.45 6.79 13.33
N ASN A 171 2.85 5.78 13.97
CA ASN A 171 3.19 5.39 15.33
C ASN A 171 4.64 4.90 15.41
N PHE A 172 5.07 4.09 14.44
CA PHE A 172 6.46 3.63 14.40
C PHE A 172 7.43 4.79 14.17
N HIS A 173 7.15 5.70 13.22
CA HIS A 173 8.00 6.88 13.03
C HIS A 173 8.08 7.75 14.30
N ARG A 174 6.96 7.95 14.99
CA ARG A 174 6.91 8.70 16.24
C ARG A 174 7.77 8.04 17.33
N GLU A 175 7.63 6.74 17.55
CA GLU A 175 8.48 5.96 18.48
C GLU A 175 9.97 6.16 18.17
N GLN A 176 10.35 6.15 16.89
CA GLN A 176 11.74 6.36 16.48
C GLN A 176 12.23 7.78 16.79
N GLU A 177 11.42 8.81 16.54
CA GLU A 177 11.74 10.20 16.86
C GLU A 177 11.80 10.44 18.38
N ASP A 178 10.88 9.85 19.14
CA ASP A 178 10.84 9.96 20.60
C ASP A 178 12.12 9.37 21.20
N LEU A 179 12.59 8.21 20.71
CA LEU A 179 13.87 7.64 21.14
C LEU A 179 15.06 8.57 20.81
N VAL A 180 15.08 9.17 19.62
CA VAL A 180 16.13 10.13 19.23
C VAL A 180 16.14 11.33 20.16
N ALA A 181 14.97 11.95 20.39
CA ALA A 181 14.84 13.12 21.26
C ALA A 181 15.33 12.81 22.68
N VAL A 182 14.96 11.64 23.17
CA VAL A 182 15.35 11.13 24.47
C VAL A 182 16.86 10.88 24.59
N LEU A 183 17.48 10.26 23.58
CA LEU A 183 18.93 10.06 23.53
C LEU A 183 19.68 11.41 23.48
N ARG A 184 19.22 12.36 22.66
CA ARG A 184 19.79 13.71 22.60
C ARG A 184 19.74 14.40 23.96
N LYS A 185 18.60 14.36 24.65
CA LYS A 185 18.43 14.94 25.99
C LYS A 185 19.40 14.36 27.02
N LEU A 186 19.76 13.08 26.93
CA LEU A 186 20.76 12.48 27.80
C LEU A 186 22.19 12.90 27.44
N ILE A 187 22.49 13.01 26.15
CA ILE A 187 23.79 13.49 25.68
C ILE A 187 24.02 14.95 26.10
N GLU A 188 22.98 15.78 26.05
CA GLU A 188 23.01 17.19 26.49
C GLU A 188 23.35 17.35 27.97
N LYS A 189 22.95 16.40 28.83
CA LYS A 189 23.36 16.36 30.25
C LYS A 189 24.86 16.10 30.42
N GLY A 190 25.53 15.56 29.40
CA GLY A 190 26.98 15.37 29.38
C GLY A 190 27.49 14.55 30.57
N PRO A 191 28.49 15.06 31.33
CA PRO A 191 29.07 14.34 32.47
C PRO A 191 28.10 14.01 33.61
N ASP A 192 27.04 14.80 33.78
CA ASP A 192 26.08 14.66 34.87
C ASP A 192 25.08 13.52 34.65
N VAL A 193 25.12 12.88 33.48
CA VAL A 193 24.22 11.78 33.17
C VAL A 193 24.55 10.57 34.04
N ARG A 194 23.59 10.16 34.88
CA ARG A 194 23.73 8.98 35.75
C ARG A 194 23.04 7.79 35.11
N ILE A 195 23.46 6.58 35.49
CA ILE A 195 22.78 5.33 35.14
C ILE A 195 21.28 5.36 35.49
N LYS A 196 20.92 6.03 36.59
CA LYS A 196 19.52 6.17 37.01
C LYS A 196 18.70 7.01 36.02
N ASP A 197 19.29 8.06 35.44
CA ASP A 197 18.63 8.86 34.40
C ASP A 197 18.37 8.00 33.16
N PHE A 198 19.36 7.24 32.72
CA PHE A 198 19.23 6.32 31.58
C PHE A 198 18.16 5.26 31.83
N LYS A 199 18.21 4.56 32.98
CA LYS A 199 17.22 3.53 33.33
C LYS A 199 15.79 4.08 33.45
N ALA A 200 15.62 5.24 34.08
CA ALA A 200 14.31 5.86 34.23
C ALA A 200 13.71 6.21 32.87
N MET A 201 14.55 6.69 31.97
CA MET A 201 14.19 7.03 30.61
C MET A 201 13.80 5.79 29.78
N ILE A 202 14.60 4.72 29.83
CA ILE A 202 14.30 3.46 29.12
C ILE A 202 12.97 2.89 29.60
N LYS A 203 12.71 2.94 30.92
CA LYS A 203 11.42 2.52 31.48
C LYS A 203 10.26 3.38 31.00
N ALA A 204 10.42 4.71 30.96
CA ALA A 204 9.38 5.61 30.47
C ALA A 204 9.05 5.32 29.00
N PHE A 205 10.08 5.15 28.16
CA PHE A 205 9.95 4.77 26.76
C PHE A 205 9.24 3.42 26.60
N GLN A 206 9.64 2.41 27.38
CA GLN A 206 9.01 1.09 27.35
C GLN A 206 7.52 1.16 27.73
N ILE A 207 7.16 1.89 28.80
CA ILE A 207 5.77 2.02 29.25
C ILE A 207 4.92 2.72 28.18
N GLU A 208 5.40 3.82 27.62
CA GLU A 208 4.67 4.60 26.61
C GLU A 208 4.38 3.78 25.34
N HIS A 209 5.32 2.93 24.93
CA HIS A 209 5.16 2.16 23.70
C HIS A 209 4.58 0.75 23.91
N GLN A 210 4.48 0.23 25.13
CA GLN A 210 3.90 -1.10 25.37
C GLN A 210 2.39 -1.15 25.03
N ASP A 211 1.66 -0.07 25.34
CA ASP A 211 0.23 0.06 25.02
C ASP A 211 0.01 0.23 23.51
N GLU A 212 0.89 0.99 22.83
CA GLU A 212 0.81 1.15 21.37
C GLU A 212 1.11 -0.14 20.61
N VAL A 213 2.02 -0.98 21.13
CA VAL A 213 2.35 -2.28 20.53
C VAL A 213 1.17 -3.24 20.58
N ARG A 214 0.46 -3.30 21.72
CA ARG A 214 -0.74 -4.13 21.85
C ARG A 214 -1.82 -3.72 20.85
N GLY A 215 -2.05 -2.40 20.70
CA GLY A 215 -3.02 -1.90 19.72
C GLY A 215 -2.64 -2.22 18.27
N ILE A 216 -1.35 -2.30 17.95
CA ILE A 216 -0.91 -2.71 16.61
C ILE A 216 -1.12 -4.21 16.40
N ASP A 217 -0.77 -5.07 17.36
CA ASP A 217 -0.95 -6.51 17.20
C ASP A 217 -2.45 -6.86 17.00
N GLU A 218 -3.36 -6.21 17.73
CA GLU A 218 -4.82 -6.36 17.53
C GLU A 218 -5.26 -5.98 16.10
N ILE A 219 -4.73 -4.86 15.60
CA ILE A 219 -4.96 -4.38 14.24
C ILE A 219 -4.41 -5.37 13.19
N LEU A 220 -3.28 -6.03 13.47
CA LEU A 220 -2.70 -7.04 12.58
C LEU A 220 -3.51 -8.32 12.53
N GLU A 221 -4.01 -8.78 13.66
CA GLU A 221 -4.93 -9.92 13.71
C GLU A 221 -6.24 -9.61 12.97
N GLU A 222 -6.74 -8.37 13.07
CA GLU A 222 -7.88 -7.91 12.26
C GLU A 222 -7.57 -7.95 10.76
N PHE A 223 -6.40 -7.46 10.36
CA PHE A 223 -5.96 -7.51 8.96
C PHE A 223 -5.89 -8.94 8.41
N GLU A 224 -5.26 -9.86 9.14
CA GLU A 224 -5.15 -11.26 8.74
C GLU A 224 -6.52 -11.93 8.63
N ARG A 225 -7.42 -11.69 9.59
CA ARG A 225 -8.82 -12.17 9.51
C ARG A 225 -9.52 -11.69 8.25
N VAL A 226 -9.43 -10.39 7.94
CA VAL A 226 -10.06 -9.80 6.75
C VAL A 226 -9.46 -10.40 5.47
N LYS A 227 -8.14 -10.66 5.45
CA LYS A 227 -7.47 -11.34 4.33
C LYS A 227 -8.02 -12.75 4.11
N ASP A 228 -8.11 -13.56 5.16
CA ASP A 228 -8.57 -14.95 5.10
C ASP A 228 -10.05 -15.06 4.70
N GLU A 229 -10.90 -14.16 5.19
CA GLU A 229 -12.31 -14.09 4.80
C GLU A 229 -12.45 -13.82 3.29
N ILE A 230 -11.62 -12.92 2.77
CA ILE A 230 -11.61 -12.56 1.35
C ILE A 230 -11.12 -13.71 0.49
N CYS A 231 -10.02 -14.37 0.88
CA CYS A 231 -9.53 -15.56 0.19
C CYS A 231 -10.63 -16.63 0.11
N SER A 232 -11.34 -16.85 1.21
CA SER A 232 -12.46 -17.79 1.30
C SER A 232 -13.66 -17.41 0.41
N LYS A 233 -14.02 -16.11 0.36
CA LYS A 233 -15.05 -15.60 -0.56
C LYS A 233 -14.64 -15.79 -2.03
N TRP A 234 -13.36 -15.57 -2.35
CA TRP A 234 -12.83 -15.78 -3.70
C TRP A 234 -12.86 -17.24 -4.12
N GLN A 235 -12.42 -18.14 -3.26
CA GLN A 235 -12.47 -19.58 -3.53
C GLN A 235 -13.91 -20.04 -3.80
N ARG A 236 -14.89 -19.53 -3.04
CA ARG A 236 -16.31 -19.81 -3.32
C ARG A 236 -16.75 -19.33 -4.69
N VAL A 237 -16.52 -18.05 -5.01
CA VAL A 237 -16.91 -17.47 -6.31
C VAL A 237 -16.31 -18.27 -7.46
N MET A 238 -15.01 -18.56 -7.40
CA MET A 238 -14.31 -19.35 -8.41
C MET A 238 -14.89 -20.76 -8.52
N ALA A 239 -15.20 -21.42 -7.40
CA ALA A 239 -15.81 -22.75 -7.41
C ALA A 239 -17.21 -22.77 -8.05
N THR A 240 -18.05 -21.75 -7.81
CA THR A 240 -19.36 -21.63 -8.47
C THR A 240 -19.22 -21.38 -9.98
N VAL A 241 -18.29 -20.53 -10.39
CA VAL A 241 -18.02 -20.28 -11.82
C VAL A 241 -17.52 -21.57 -12.51
N SER A 242 -16.64 -22.34 -11.86
CA SER A 242 -16.15 -23.62 -12.40
C SER A 242 -17.22 -24.71 -12.51
N LYS A 243 -18.30 -24.64 -11.72
CA LYS A 243 -19.40 -25.62 -11.76
C LYS A 243 -20.48 -25.29 -12.79
N GLY A 244 -20.46 -24.11 -13.40
CA GLY A 244 -21.51 -23.67 -14.33
C GLY A 244 -22.87 -23.37 -13.67
N ASP A 245 -22.93 -23.35 -12.34
CA ASP A 245 -24.14 -23.04 -11.57
C ASP A 245 -24.23 -21.52 -11.35
N TYR A 246 -25.02 -20.84 -12.20
CA TYR A 246 -25.22 -19.39 -12.14
C TYR A 246 -26.26 -18.94 -11.10
N ASN A 247 -26.68 -19.81 -10.16
CA ASN A 247 -27.59 -19.46 -9.08
C ASN A 247 -26.81 -19.26 -7.76
N VAL A 248 -26.20 -18.09 -7.57
CA VAL A 248 -25.68 -17.69 -6.26
C VAL A 248 -26.67 -16.73 -5.61
N PRO A 249 -27.22 -17.05 -4.42
CA PRO A 249 -28.00 -16.10 -3.65
C PRO A 249 -27.09 -14.95 -3.24
N LEU A 250 -27.42 -13.75 -3.71
CA LEU A 250 -26.89 -12.52 -3.12
C LEU A 250 -27.39 -12.47 -1.68
N SER A 251 -26.54 -12.86 -0.73
CA SER A 251 -26.80 -12.53 0.67
C SER A 251 -26.72 -11.01 0.80
N GLU A 252 -27.86 -10.40 1.11
CA GLU A 252 -27.95 -9.00 1.52
C GLU A 252 -27.13 -8.77 2.80
N PRO A 253 -26.54 -7.56 2.95
CA PRO A 253 -25.61 -7.23 4.02
C PRO A 253 -26.21 -7.26 5.43
#